data_AF-A0A354QA53-F1
#
_entry.id   AF-A0A354QA53-F1
#
_cell.length_a   1.000
_cell.length_b   1.000
_cell.length_c   1.000
_cell.angle_alpha   90.00
_cell.angle_beta   90.00
_cell.angle_gamma   90.00
#
_symmetry.space_group_name_H-M   'P 1'
#
loop_
_entity.id
_entity.type
_entity.pdbx_description
1 polymer ?
#
loop_
_entity_poly.entity_id
_entity_poly.type
_entity_poly.pdbx_seq_one_letter_code
_entity_poly.pdbx_strand_id
1 'polypeptide(L)'
;MQLQYLKGEIALKNSILGLERAILNVDNTILSLERSREDIQGSELSVENALIAVERSSHDVELSEDALEDTLIKAKIGGIITAKSFQEGEVITAGAVLFQIIDIKQVEIKIQLGEGDLPMISEGQAVVFTTPGYRDIEFSGIIERISWTA
;
A
#
# COMPACT_ATOMS: atom_id res chain seq x y z
N MET A 1 -9.77 57.45 -71.81
CA MET A 1 -8.85 57.37 -70.64
C MET A 1 -9.60 57.09 -69.33
N GLN A 2 -10.61 57.89 -68.94
CA GLN A 2 -11.34 57.71 -67.67
C GLN A 2 -12.04 56.35 -67.51
N LEU A 3 -12.61 55.78 -68.57
CA LEU A 3 -13.31 54.47 -68.50
C LEU A 3 -12.37 53.29 -68.21
N GLN A 4 -11.10 53.38 -68.63
CA GLN A 4 -10.09 52.35 -68.39
C GLN A 4 -9.62 52.38 -66.92
N TYR A 5 -9.50 53.57 -66.35
CA TYR A 5 -9.17 53.80 -64.95
C TYR A 5 -10.25 53.24 -64.02
N LEU A 6 -11.53 53.55 -64.29
CA LEU A 6 -12.67 53.05 -63.53
C LEU A 6 -12.77 51.51 -63.55
N LYS A 7 -12.50 50.88 -64.70
CA LYS A 7 -12.44 49.41 -64.79
C LYS A 7 -11.32 48.81 -63.92
N GLY A 8 -10.15 49.45 -63.87
CA GLY A 8 -9.05 49.04 -63.00
C GLY A 8 -9.39 49.16 -61.52
N GLU A 9 -10.07 50.23 -61.12
CA GLU A 9 -10.52 50.47 -59.75
C GLU A 9 -11.56 49.43 -59.29
N ILE A 10 -12.51 49.06 -60.16
CA ILE A 10 -13.49 48.00 -59.89
C ILE A 10 -12.81 46.63 -59.78
N ALA A 11 -11.85 46.32 -60.65
CA ALA A 11 -11.09 45.08 -60.59
C ALA A 11 -10.29 44.98 -59.28
N LEU A 12 -9.62 46.06 -58.86
CA LEU A 12 -8.92 46.14 -57.58
C LEU A 12 -9.88 45.95 -56.40
N LYS A 13 -11.04 46.61 -56.41
CA LYS A 13 -12.07 46.46 -55.38
C LYS A 13 -12.59 45.03 -55.28
N ASN A 14 -12.83 44.37 -56.42
CA ASN A 14 -13.25 42.97 -56.44
C ASN A 14 -12.18 42.03 -55.89
N SER A 15 -10.90 42.27 -56.20
CA SER A 15 -9.78 41.51 -55.62
C SER A 15 -9.65 41.71 -54.11
N ILE A 16 -9.80 42.95 -53.61
CA ILE A 16 -9.80 43.26 -52.17
C ILE A 16 -10.94 42.52 -51.46
N LEU A 17 -12.16 42.57 -52.01
CA LEU A 17 -13.32 41.84 -51.47
C LEU A 17 -13.09 40.32 -51.46
N GLY A 18 -12.38 39.79 -52.46
CA GLY A 18 -11.98 38.38 -52.50
C GLY A 18 -10.99 38.01 -51.40
N LEU A 19 -9.98 38.86 -51.16
CA LEU A 19 -9.01 38.70 -50.08
C LEU A 19 -9.68 38.80 -48.71
N GLU A 20 -10.60 39.76 -48.51
CA GLU A 20 -11.33 39.93 -47.25
C GLU A 20 -12.17 38.70 -46.92
N ARG A 21 -12.86 38.10 -47.90
CA ARG A 21 -13.56 36.83 -47.73
C ARG A 21 -12.61 35.67 -47.41
N ALA A 22 -11.42 35.65 -48.01
CA ALA A 22 -10.43 34.62 -47.71
C ALA A 22 -9.93 34.74 -46.26
N ILE A 23 -9.65 35.96 -45.78
CA ILE A 23 -9.26 36.23 -44.39
C ILE A 23 -10.37 35.78 -43.42
N LEU A 24 -11.63 36.17 -43.68
CA LEU A 24 -12.76 35.74 -42.85
C LEU A 24 -12.90 34.20 -42.79
N ASN A 25 -12.64 33.50 -43.90
CA ASN A 25 -12.64 32.03 -43.89
C ASN A 25 -11.49 31.48 -43.03
N VAL A 26 -10.28 32.04 -43.15
CA VAL A 26 -9.15 31.65 -42.29
C VAL A 26 -9.48 31.88 -40.82
N ASP A 27 -10.02 33.04 -40.46
CA ASP A 27 -10.40 33.38 -39.07
C ASP A 27 -11.41 32.37 -38.52
N ASN A 28 -12.44 32.00 -39.30
CA ASN A 28 -13.40 30.99 -38.89
C ASN A 28 -12.74 29.60 -38.69
N THR A 29 -11.78 29.22 -39.53
CA THR A 29 -11.04 27.96 -39.34
C THR A 29 -10.14 27.97 -38.12
N ILE A 30 -9.51 29.12 -37.79
CA ILE A 30 -8.71 29.28 -36.58
C ILE A 30 -9.60 29.15 -35.34
N LEU A 31 -10.74 29.83 -35.31
CA LEU A 31 -11.71 29.73 -34.21
C LEU A 31 -12.24 28.29 -34.04
N SER A 32 -12.53 27.60 -35.13
CA SER A 32 -12.96 26.19 -35.07
C SER A 32 -11.86 25.27 -34.57
N LEU A 33 -10.59 25.53 -34.93
CA LEU A 33 -9.45 24.76 -34.45
C LEU A 33 -9.19 25.00 -32.95
N GLU A 34 -9.33 26.25 -32.49
CA GLU A 34 -9.19 26.62 -31.09
C GLU A 34 -10.25 25.90 -30.23
N ARG A 35 -11.52 25.95 -30.63
CA ARG A 35 -12.59 25.17 -29.98
C ARG A 35 -12.31 23.67 -29.96
N SER A 36 -11.86 23.11 -31.09
CA SER A 36 -11.50 21.69 -31.16
C SER A 36 -10.36 21.32 -30.21
N ARG A 37 -9.41 22.23 -29.95
CA ARG A 37 -8.34 22.00 -28.97
C ARG A 37 -8.86 22.06 -27.53
N GLU A 38 -9.73 23.00 -27.22
CA GLU A 38 -10.40 23.08 -25.92
C GLU A 38 -11.24 21.82 -25.65
N ASP A 39 -11.96 21.33 -26.65
CA ASP A 39 -12.73 20.08 -26.57
C ASP A 39 -11.83 18.86 -26.32
N ILE A 40 -10.66 18.79 -26.97
CA ILE A 40 -9.67 17.74 -26.73
C ILE A 40 -9.14 17.83 -25.30
N GLN A 41 -8.75 19.03 -24.85
CA GLN A 41 -8.25 19.23 -23.48
C GLN A 41 -9.32 18.85 -22.44
N GLY A 42 -10.57 19.22 -22.67
CA GLY A 42 -11.69 18.80 -21.81
C GLY A 42 -11.88 17.29 -21.79
N SER A 43 -11.73 16.63 -22.94
CA SER A 43 -11.80 15.17 -23.06
C SER A 43 -10.64 14.47 -22.35
N GLU A 44 -9.41 15.00 -22.47
CA GLU A 44 -8.22 14.50 -21.77
C GLU A 44 -8.40 14.57 -20.25
N LEU A 45 -8.86 15.72 -19.74
CA LEU A 45 -9.20 15.88 -18.32
C LEU A 45 -10.31 14.92 -17.88
N SER A 46 -11.31 14.69 -18.72
CA SER A 46 -12.37 13.72 -18.42
C SER A 46 -11.82 12.29 -18.30
N VAL A 47 -10.88 11.91 -19.17
CA VAL A 47 -10.21 10.60 -19.11
C VAL A 47 -9.34 10.48 -17.87
N GLU A 48 -8.55 11.51 -17.56
CA GLU A 48 -7.72 11.55 -16.35
C GLU A 48 -8.56 11.39 -15.08
N ASN A 49 -9.67 12.13 -14.98
CA ASN A 49 -10.61 12.01 -13.85
C ASN A 49 -11.23 10.60 -13.76
N ALA A 50 -11.56 9.99 -14.90
CA ALA A 50 -12.08 8.63 -14.92
C ALA A 50 -11.03 7.60 -14.45
N LEU A 51 -9.76 7.77 -14.83
CA LEU A 51 -8.66 6.92 -14.37
C LEU A 51 -8.46 7.05 -12.85
N ILE A 52 -8.45 8.28 -12.33
CA ILE A 52 -8.35 8.53 -10.88
C ILE A 52 -9.54 7.90 -10.15
N ALA A 53 -10.75 7.95 -10.70
CA ALA A 53 -11.93 7.32 -10.10
C ALA A 53 -11.80 5.79 -10.05
N VAL A 54 -11.26 5.18 -11.10
CA VAL A 54 -10.98 3.73 -11.16
C VAL A 54 -9.90 3.33 -10.15
N GLU A 55 -8.84 4.12 -10.02
CA GLU A 55 -7.77 3.89 -9.04
C GLU A 55 -8.32 3.94 -7.62
N ARG A 56 -9.11 4.97 -7.28
CA ARG A 56 -9.79 5.07 -5.98
C ARG A 56 -10.70 3.87 -5.72
N SER A 57 -11.51 3.49 -6.71
CA SER A 57 -12.39 2.33 -6.56
C SER A 57 -11.61 1.03 -6.35
N SER A 58 -10.43 0.89 -6.94
CA SER A 58 -9.57 -0.28 -6.73
C SER A 58 -9.03 -0.32 -5.30
N HIS A 59 -8.60 0.83 -4.76
CA HIS A 59 -8.17 0.92 -3.36
C HIS A 59 -9.30 0.67 -2.38
N ASP A 60 -10.52 1.13 -2.66
CA ASP A 60 -11.68 0.85 -1.81
C ASP A 60 -12.00 -0.64 -1.76
N VAL A 61 -11.79 -1.36 -2.88
CA VAL A 61 -11.92 -2.83 -2.93
C VAL A 61 -10.82 -3.49 -2.10
N GLU A 62 -9.56 -3.09 -2.28
CA GLU A 62 -8.41 -3.62 -1.51
C GLU A 62 -8.62 -3.45 0.00
N LEU A 63 -9.04 -2.26 0.45
CA LEU A 63 -9.36 -2.00 1.86
C LEU A 63 -10.52 -2.87 2.37
N SER A 64 -11.51 -3.15 1.52
CA SER A 64 -12.65 -4.00 1.87
C SER A 64 -12.25 -5.48 1.95
N GLU A 65 -11.32 -5.92 1.10
CA GLU A 65 -10.73 -7.26 1.12
C GLU A 65 -9.87 -7.47 2.37
N ASP A 66 -9.04 -6.49 2.72
CA ASP A 66 -8.24 -6.50 3.96
C ASP A 66 -9.16 -6.57 5.20
N ALA A 67 -10.21 -5.74 5.24
CA ALA A 67 -11.18 -5.76 6.34
C ALA A 67 -11.92 -7.10 6.45
N LEU A 68 -12.16 -7.78 5.31
CA LEU A 68 -12.75 -9.12 5.29
C LEU A 68 -11.75 -10.16 5.80
N GLU A 69 -10.48 -10.09 5.40
CA GLU A 69 -9.45 -11.01 5.90
C GLU A 69 -9.24 -10.84 7.41
N ASP A 70 -9.28 -9.62 7.93
CA ASP A 70 -9.18 -9.30 9.35
C ASP A 70 -10.32 -9.90 10.19
N THR A 71 -11.44 -10.30 9.58
CA THR A 71 -12.50 -11.06 10.28
C THR A 71 -12.07 -12.49 10.64
N LEU A 72 -11.05 -13.03 9.96
CA LEU A 72 -10.51 -14.36 10.18
C LEU A 72 -9.19 -14.29 10.94
N ILE A 73 -9.27 -14.32 12.27
CA ILE A 73 -8.09 -14.31 13.12
C ILE A 73 -7.35 -15.67 13.06
N LYS A 74 -6.16 -15.68 12.48
CA LYS A 74 -5.27 -16.85 12.35
C LYS A 74 -4.05 -16.74 13.25
N ALA A 75 -3.58 -17.87 13.78
CA ALA A 75 -2.34 -17.92 14.55
C ALA A 75 -1.11 -17.81 13.64
N LYS A 76 -0.15 -16.95 13.99
CA LYS A 76 1.14 -16.80 13.27
C LYS A 76 2.17 -17.89 13.61
N ILE A 77 1.98 -18.58 14.72
CA ILE A 77 2.86 -19.66 15.20
C ILE A 77 2.05 -20.93 15.45
N GLY A 78 2.70 -22.08 15.29
CA GLY A 78 2.16 -23.35 15.77
C GLY A 78 2.34 -23.46 17.29
N GLY A 79 1.42 -24.13 17.97
CA GLY A 79 1.50 -24.28 19.42
C GLY A 79 0.20 -24.73 20.07
N ILE A 80 0.14 -24.56 21.38
CA ILE A 80 -1.02 -24.88 22.22
C ILE A 80 -1.63 -23.56 22.72
N ILE A 81 -2.95 -23.42 22.61
CA ILE A 81 -3.69 -22.28 23.17
C ILE A 81 -3.77 -22.48 24.69
N THR A 82 -3.21 -21.55 25.46
CA THR A 82 -3.22 -21.58 26.94
C THR A 82 -4.34 -20.75 27.53
N ALA A 83 -4.77 -19.69 26.84
CA ALA A 83 -5.84 -18.81 27.29
C ALA A 83 -6.67 -18.31 26.10
N LYS A 84 -7.97 -18.14 26.36
CA LYS A 84 -8.95 -17.49 25.49
C LYS A 84 -9.59 -16.35 26.29
N SER A 85 -9.43 -15.12 25.81
CA SER A 85 -9.77 -13.90 26.56
C SER A 85 -10.98 -13.15 25.98
N PHE A 86 -11.95 -13.87 25.41
CA PHE A 86 -13.19 -13.30 24.89
C PHE A 86 -14.35 -14.29 24.97
N GLN A 87 -15.57 -13.78 24.90
CA GLN A 87 -16.80 -14.55 24.81
C GLN A 87 -17.46 -14.42 23.43
N GLU A 88 -18.26 -15.42 23.07
CA GLU A 88 -19.02 -15.38 21.83
C GLU A 88 -20.07 -14.26 21.89
N GLY A 89 -20.15 -13.45 20.83
CA GLY A 89 -21.01 -12.27 20.78
C GLY A 89 -20.39 -11.01 21.42
N GLU A 90 -19.17 -11.09 21.97
CA GLU A 90 -18.47 -9.93 22.50
C GLU A 90 -17.92 -9.05 21.37
N VAL A 91 -18.02 -7.73 21.54
CA VAL A 91 -17.43 -6.75 20.62
C VAL A 91 -15.99 -6.52 21.01
N ILE A 92 -15.07 -6.77 20.07
CA ILE A 92 -13.63 -6.69 20.29
C ILE A 92 -13.07 -5.44 19.61
N THR A 93 -12.16 -4.73 20.27
CA THR A 93 -11.43 -3.60 19.70
C THR A 93 -10.11 -4.04 19.08
N ALA A 94 -9.64 -3.28 18.08
CA ALA A 94 -8.33 -3.50 17.48
C ALA A 94 -7.23 -3.48 18.54
N GLY A 95 -6.33 -4.47 18.49
CA GLY A 95 -5.22 -4.63 19.43
C GLY A 95 -5.55 -5.41 20.71
N ALA A 96 -6.81 -5.82 20.93
CA ALA A 96 -7.14 -6.69 22.05
C ALA A 96 -6.48 -8.07 21.91
N VAL A 97 -5.98 -8.61 23.01
CA VAL A 97 -5.39 -9.95 23.05
C VAL A 97 -6.51 -10.99 23.19
N LEU A 98 -6.73 -11.79 22.14
CA LEU A 98 -7.79 -12.80 22.11
C LEU A 98 -7.34 -14.18 22.58
N PHE A 99 -6.11 -14.57 22.20
CA PHE A 99 -5.55 -15.88 22.48
C PHE A 99 -4.10 -15.76 22.93
N GLN A 100 -3.69 -16.65 23.84
CA GLN A 100 -2.30 -16.89 24.15
C GLN A 100 -1.89 -18.26 23.63
N ILE A 101 -0.81 -18.30 22.86
CA ILE A 101 -0.30 -19.52 22.22
C ILE A 101 1.14 -19.71 22.66
N ILE A 102 1.45 -20.91 23.13
CA ILE A 102 2.82 -21.33 23.45
C ILE A 102 3.30 -22.38 22.46
N ASP A 103 4.52 -22.22 21.94
CA ASP A 103 5.21 -23.28 21.22
C ASP A 103 5.98 -24.13 22.24
N ILE A 104 5.74 -25.44 22.23
CA ILE A 104 6.39 -26.41 23.12
C ILE A 104 7.52 -27.18 22.43
N LYS A 105 7.81 -26.90 21.15
CA LYS A 105 8.89 -27.57 20.40
C LYS A 105 10.27 -27.09 20.84
N GLN A 106 10.38 -25.84 21.29
CA GLN A 106 11.60 -25.26 21.84
C GLN A 106 11.27 -24.64 23.19
N VAL A 107 11.88 -25.18 24.24
CA VAL A 107 11.72 -24.68 25.61
C VAL A 107 13.03 -24.04 26.02
N GLU A 108 13.00 -22.72 26.23
CA GLU A 108 14.10 -21.99 26.83
C GLU A 108 13.96 -21.98 28.35
N ILE A 109 15.03 -22.33 29.05
CA ILE A 109 15.07 -22.30 30.52
C ILE A 109 16.05 -21.23 30.94
N LYS A 110 15.56 -20.26 31.71
CA LYS A 110 16.40 -19.21 32.30
C LYS A 110 16.88 -19.68 33.66
N ILE A 111 18.20 -19.81 33.81
CA ILE A 111 18.85 -20.18 35.05
C ILE A 111 19.67 -18.98 35.53
N GLN A 112 19.50 -18.60 36.80
CA GLN A 112 20.33 -17.60 37.44
C GLN A 112 21.55 -18.28 38.06
N LEU A 113 22.74 -17.78 37.76
CA LEU A 113 24.01 -18.31 38.26
C LEU A 113 24.72 -17.23 39.07
N GLY A 114 25.48 -17.65 40.08
CA GLY A 114 26.35 -16.75 40.83
C GLY A 114 27.56 -16.33 40.01
N GLU A 115 28.13 -15.16 40.33
CA GLU A 115 29.32 -14.64 39.64
C GLU A 115 30.53 -15.60 39.73
N GLY A 116 30.63 -16.36 40.82
CA GLY A 116 31.68 -17.37 41.01
C GLY A 116 31.60 -18.55 40.05
N ASP A 117 30.42 -18.83 39.48
CA ASP A 117 30.19 -20.00 38.60
C ASP A 117 30.33 -19.64 37.11
N LEU A 118 30.36 -18.35 36.76
CA LEU A 118 30.52 -17.87 35.38
C LEU A 118 31.73 -18.46 34.64
N PRO A 119 32.93 -18.60 35.27
CA PRO A 119 34.09 -19.19 34.60
C PRO A 119 33.92 -20.66 34.22
N MET A 120 32.92 -21.36 34.79
CA MET A 120 32.70 -22.79 34.58
C MET A 120 31.67 -23.09 33.46
N ILE A 121 31.12 -22.05 32.83
CA ILE A 121 30.11 -22.17 31.77
C ILE A 121 30.56 -21.45 30.49
N SER A 122 30.12 -21.96 29.34
CA SER A 122 30.39 -21.37 28.04
C SER A 122 29.20 -21.55 27.09
N GLU A 123 29.01 -20.64 26.15
CA GLU A 123 28.02 -20.80 25.08
C GLU A 123 28.34 -22.06 24.25
N GLY A 124 27.30 -22.80 23.87
CA GLY A 124 27.39 -24.09 23.19
C GLY A 124 27.66 -25.29 24.10
N GLN A 125 27.91 -25.09 25.40
CA GLN A 125 28.13 -26.19 26.34
C GLN A 125 26.87 -27.05 26.50
N ALA A 126 27.03 -28.36 26.43
CA ALA A 126 25.95 -29.31 26.69
C ALA A 126 25.62 -29.35 28.18
N VAL A 127 24.33 -29.38 28.49
CA VAL A 127 23.81 -29.42 29.86
C VAL A 127 22.80 -30.54 30.00
N VAL A 128 22.72 -31.10 31.19
CA VAL A 128 21.68 -32.06 31.59
C VAL A 128 20.97 -31.48 32.81
N PHE A 129 19.64 -31.49 32.79
CA PHE A 129 18.82 -31.01 33.89
C PHE A 129 17.66 -31.95 34.17
N THR A 130 17.14 -31.90 35.39
CA THR A 130 15.92 -32.59 35.81
C THR A 130 14.89 -31.55 36.25
N THR A 131 13.60 -31.89 36.20
CA THR A 131 12.53 -31.00 36.66
C THR A 131 11.82 -31.62 37.87
N PRO A 132 11.29 -30.81 38.81
CA PRO A 132 10.60 -31.34 39.99
C PRO A 132 9.42 -32.26 39.66
N GLY A 133 8.76 -32.05 38.51
CA GLY A 133 7.65 -32.85 38.04
C GLY A 133 8.06 -34.18 37.38
N TYR A 134 9.33 -34.31 36.97
CA TYR A 134 9.87 -35.49 36.31
C TYR A 134 11.29 -35.76 36.83
N ARG A 135 11.39 -36.22 38.07
CA ARG A 135 12.69 -36.44 38.75
C ARG A 135 13.49 -37.59 38.16
N ASP A 136 12.81 -38.56 37.56
CA ASP A 136 13.42 -39.76 36.97
C ASP A 136 13.74 -39.57 35.46
N ILE A 137 13.54 -38.36 34.92
CA ILE A 137 13.80 -38.05 33.52
C ILE A 137 14.87 -36.94 33.45
N GLU A 138 15.99 -37.27 32.80
CA GLU A 138 17.03 -36.32 32.45
C GLU A 138 16.75 -35.70 31.08
N PHE A 139 16.83 -34.38 31.02
CA PHE A 139 16.68 -33.61 29.79
C PHE A 139 18.04 -33.04 29.38
N SER A 140 18.41 -33.23 28.12
CA SER A 140 19.62 -32.65 27.53
C SER A 140 19.32 -31.33 26.82
N GLY A 141 20.20 -30.34 26.96
CA GLY A 141 20.12 -29.06 26.26
C GLY A 141 21.50 -28.47 25.96
N ILE A 142 21.51 -27.27 25.40
CA ILE A 142 22.73 -26.48 25.15
C ILE A 142 22.58 -25.08 25.74
N ILE A 143 23.68 -24.49 26.19
CA ILE A 143 23.70 -23.07 26.58
C ILE A 143 23.71 -22.23 25.31
N GLU A 144 22.57 -21.63 24.96
CA GLU A 144 22.47 -20.78 23.77
C GLU A 144 23.06 -19.38 23.99
N ARG A 145 22.81 -18.78 25.15
CA ARG A 145 23.25 -17.41 25.44
C ARG A 145 23.52 -17.20 26.93
N ILE A 146 24.58 -16.45 27.23
CA ILE A 146 24.87 -15.96 28.58
C ILE A 146 24.64 -14.45 28.62
N SER A 147 23.80 -13.97 29.53
CA SER A 147 23.48 -12.54 29.68
C SER A 147 23.60 -12.10 31.14
N TRP A 148 24.29 -10.99 31.37
CA TRP A 148 24.36 -10.34 32.68
C TRP A 148 23.05 -9.61 32.98
N THR A 149 22.50 -9.81 34.17
CA THR A 149 21.43 -8.98 34.74
C THR A 149 22.05 -8.20 35.89
N ALA A 150 21.99 -6.86 35.80
CA ALA A 150 22.44 -5.95 36.83
C ALA A 150 21.32 -5.64 37.83
#